data_AF-X1FLT4-F1
#
_entry.id   AF-X1FLT4-F1
#
_cell.length_a   1.000
_cell.length_b   1.000
_cell.length_c   1.000
_cell.angle_alpha   90.00
_cell.angle_beta   90.00
_cell.angle_gamma   90.00
#
_symmetry.space_group_name_H-M   'P 1'
#
loop_
_entity.id
_entity.type
_entity.pdbx_description
1 polymer ?
#
loop_
_entity_poly.entity_id
_entity_poly.type
_entity_poly.pdbx_seq_one_letter_code
_entity_poly.pdbx_strand_id
1 'polypeptide(L)'
;LYPDLVKCFGCNTCTKTCPQELEVMWFMSDALRGDISEVANKSFDCVMCGLCAARCPQGLVPYNIALLCRRLYGRYLAPTSKHLEDRLAEIEAGKFDTELEELKRMSEDELRRRYAERDIEPAYTK
;
A
#
# COMPACT_ATOMS: atom_id res chain seq x y z
N LEU A 1 3.13 14.51 19.33
CA LEU A 1 2.24 13.38 18.94
C LEU A 1 0.86 13.98 18.65
N TYR A 2 0.67 14.43 17.40
CA TYR A 2 -0.44 15.20 16.81
C TYR A 2 -1.57 15.83 17.67
N PRO A 3 -1.29 16.67 18.69
CA PRO A 3 -2.35 17.53 19.24
C PRO A 3 -2.80 18.53 18.17
N ASP A 4 -1.89 18.90 17.26
CA ASP A 4 -2.11 19.87 16.20
C ASP A 4 -3.13 19.42 15.16
N LEU A 5 -3.44 18.12 15.05
CA LEU A 5 -4.43 17.62 14.09
C LEU A 5 -5.78 18.33 14.25
N VAL A 6 -6.16 18.67 15.49
CA VAL A 6 -7.40 19.40 15.81
C VAL A 6 -7.46 20.81 15.22
N LYS A 7 -6.33 21.37 14.74
CA LYS A 7 -6.29 22.64 14.02
C LYS A 7 -6.83 22.53 12.61
N CYS A 8 -6.99 21.32 12.07
CA CYS A 8 -7.58 21.12 10.75
C CYS A 8 -9.03 21.61 10.74
N PHE A 9 -9.33 22.58 9.88
CA PHE A 9 -10.69 23.13 9.69
C PHE A 9 -11.31 22.74 8.34
N GLY A 10 -10.71 21.80 7.61
CA GLY A 10 -11.30 21.24 6.39
C GLY A 10 -11.27 22.14 5.15
N CYS A 11 -10.25 23.00 4.98
CA CYS A 11 -10.15 23.93 3.83
C CYS A 11 -10.02 23.26 2.44
N ASN A 12 -9.77 21.95 2.39
CA ASN A 12 -9.65 21.13 1.19
C ASN A 12 -8.50 21.48 0.22
N THR A 13 -7.56 22.35 0.61
CA THR A 13 -6.39 22.69 -0.23
C THR A 13 -5.46 21.49 -0.44
N CYS A 14 -5.32 20.63 0.57
CA CYS A 14 -4.48 19.44 0.53
C CYS A 14 -4.95 18.39 -0.50
N THR A 15 -6.26 18.24 -0.69
CA THR A 15 -6.84 17.37 -1.73
C THR A 15 -6.54 17.92 -3.11
N LYS A 16 -6.85 19.21 -3.34
CA LYS A 16 -6.66 19.86 -4.65
C LYS A 16 -5.21 19.88 -5.15
N THR A 17 -4.23 19.77 -4.24
CA THR A 17 -2.81 19.75 -4.61
C THR A 17 -2.23 18.34 -4.76
N CYS A 18 -3.01 17.29 -4.47
CA CYS A 18 -2.48 15.92 -4.49
C CYS A 18 -2.33 15.44 -5.94
N PRO A 19 -1.10 15.10 -6.40
CA PRO A 19 -0.88 14.61 -7.76
C PRO A 19 -1.29 13.13 -7.93
N GLN A 20 -1.69 12.47 -6.85
CA GLN A 20 -2.26 11.12 -6.86
C GLN A 20 -3.79 11.15 -6.74
N GLU A 21 -4.39 12.35 -6.85
CA GLU A 21 -5.84 12.55 -6.78
C GLU A 21 -6.46 11.98 -5.50
N LEU A 22 -5.67 11.92 -4.42
CA LEU A 22 -6.15 11.47 -3.13
C LEU A 22 -7.06 12.51 -2.49
N GLU A 23 -8.12 12.01 -1.89
CA GLU A 23 -9.06 12.73 -1.04
C GLU A 23 -8.43 13.03 0.34
N VAL A 24 -7.33 13.81 0.34
CA VAL A 24 -6.47 14.06 1.52
C VAL A 24 -7.24 14.65 2.70
N MET A 25 -8.14 15.59 2.44
CA MET A 25 -8.96 16.21 3.47
C MET A 25 -9.85 15.17 4.18
N TRP A 26 -10.34 14.15 3.46
CA TRP A 26 -11.18 13.12 4.03
C TRP A 26 -10.42 12.19 4.96
N PHE A 27 -9.24 11.71 4.57
CA PHE A 27 -8.44 10.93 5.52
C PHE A 27 -7.98 11.77 6.71
N MET A 28 -7.84 13.09 6.57
CA MET A 28 -7.57 13.97 7.73
C MET A 28 -8.79 14.06 8.67
N SER A 29 -10.00 14.03 8.13
CA SER A 29 -11.25 13.93 8.90
C SER A 29 -11.36 12.59 9.63
N ASP A 30 -10.96 11.49 8.99
CA ASP A 30 -10.94 10.16 9.60
C ASP A 30 -9.89 10.07 10.72
N ALA A 31 -8.72 10.67 10.49
CA ALA A 31 -7.68 10.78 11.52
C ALA A 31 -8.17 11.56 12.75
N LEU A 32 -8.97 12.62 12.56
CA LEU A 32 -9.58 13.37 13.67
C LEU A 32 -10.55 12.52 14.50
N ARG A 33 -11.25 11.56 13.88
CA ARG A 33 -12.13 10.60 14.56
C ARG A 33 -11.37 9.42 15.17
N GLY A 34 -10.07 9.31 14.90
CA GLY A 34 -9.26 8.16 15.30
C GLY A 34 -9.50 6.90 14.46
N ASP A 35 -10.09 7.02 13.27
CA ASP A 35 -10.35 5.89 12.39
C ASP A 35 -9.09 5.50 11.61
N ILE A 36 -8.24 4.71 12.25
CA ILE A 36 -6.95 4.27 11.70
C ILE A 36 -7.13 3.49 10.39
N SER A 37 -8.16 2.65 10.30
CA SER A 37 -8.42 1.79 9.15
C SER A 37 -8.80 2.62 7.92
N GLU A 38 -9.72 3.57 8.07
CA GLU A 38 -10.12 4.44 6.96
C GLU A 38 -8.96 5.33 6.50
N VAL A 39 -8.16 5.86 7.42
CA VAL A 39 -6.96 6.63 7.04
C VAL A 39 -5.99 5.75 6.26
N ALA A 40 -5.76 4.51 6.70
CA ALA A 40 -4.85 3.60 6.02
C ALA A 40 -5.31 3.29 4.59
N ASN A 41 -6.59 3.00 4.40
CA ASN A 41 -7.20 2.70 3.09
C ASN A 41 -7.18 3.92 2.16
N LYS A 42 -7.69 5.06 2.59
CA LYS A 42 -7.80 6.29 1.77
C LYS A 42 -6.44 6.93 1.46
N SER A 43 -5.40 6.57 2.19
CA SER A 43 -4.04 7.07 1.96
C SER A 43 -3.10 6.04 1.36
N PHE A 44 -3.60 4.89 0.91
CA PHE A 44 -2.77 3.77 0.46
C PHE A 44 -1.84 4.16 -0.70
N ASP A 45 -2.37 4.86 -1.71
CA ASP A 45 -1.58 5.32 -2.87
C ASP A 45 -0.73 6.58 -2.59
N CYS A 46 -0.59 6.99 -1.32
CA CYS A 46 0.18 8.17 -0.97
C CYS A 46 1.69 7.92 -1.14
N VAL A 47 2.28 8.55 -2.15
CA VAL A 47 3.74 8.55 -2.43
C VAL A 47 4.55 9.49 -1.53
N MET A 48 3.92 10.11 -0.53
CA MET A 48 4.55 11.01 0.45
C MET A 48 5.35 12.18 -0.15
N CYS A 49 4.89 12.75 -1.28
CA CYS A 49 5.55 13.89 -1.94
C CYS A 49 5.53 15.21 -1.15
N GLY A 50 4.74 15.31 -0.08
CA GLY A 50 4.71 16.48 0.81
C GLY A 50 3.93 17.70 0.32
N LEU A 51 3.38 17.70 -0.90
CA LEU A 51 2.64 18.85 -1.45
C LEU A 51 1.43 19.27 -0.59
N CYS A 52 0.75 18.31 0.03
CA CYS A 52 -0.35 18.58 0.96
C CYS A 52 0.09 19.37 2.20
N ALA A 53 1.31 19.16 2.68
CA ALA A 53 1.87 19.89 3.82
C ALA A 53 2.28 21.31 3.40
N ALA A 54 2.95 21.46 2.25
CA ALA A 54 3.35 22.76 1.71
C ALA A 54 2.17 23.72 1.47
N ARG A 55 0.96 23.18 1.24
CA ARG A 55 -0.26 23.97 1.02
C ARG A 55 -1.15 24.10 2.26
N CYS A 56 -0.80 23.48 3.39
CA CYS A 56 -1.64 23.54 4.57
C CYS A 56 -1.51 24.89 5.30
N PRO A 57 -2.57 25.71 5.40
CA PRO A 57 -2.50 27.00 6.10
C PRO A 57 -2.27 26.87 7.62
N GLN A 58 -2.49 25.67 8.18
CA GLN A 58 -2.29 25.37 9.59
C GLN A 58 -0.93 24.70 9.86
N GLY A 59 -0.08 24.54 8.83
CA GLY A 59 1.21 23.88 8.96
C GLY A 59 1.13 22.38 9.30
N LEU A 60 -0.02 21.74 9.03
CA LEU A 60 -0.17 20.31 9.24
C LEU A 60 0.63 19.52 8.22
N VAL A 61 0.95 18.27 8.57
CA VAL A 61 1.72 17.36 7.74
C VAL A 61 0.89 16.10 7.44
N PRO A 62 -0.13 16.17 6.56
CA PRO A 62 -1.09 15.07 6.35
C PRO A 62 -0.46 13.72 6.00
N TYR A 63 0.60 13.72 5.20
CA TYR A 63 1.26 12.47 4.79
C TYR A 63 1.95 11.75 5.97
N ASN A 64 2.45 12.47 6.98
CA ASN A 64 3.04 11.85 8.17
C ASN A 64 1.96 11.30 9.12
N ILE A 65 0.79 11.94 9.17
CA ILE A 65 -0.38 11.44 9.91
C ILE A 65 -0.86 10.14 9.27
N ALA A 66 -1.03 10.15 7.95
CA ALA A 66 -1.38 8.98 7.17
C ALA A 66 -0.36 7.84 7.33
N LEU A 67 0.95 8.14 7.30
CA LEU A 67 2.00 7.16 7.53
C LEU A 67 1.89 6.49 8.91
N LEU A 68 1.61 7.27 9.95
CA LEU A 68 1.40 6.72 11.29
C LEU A 68 0.21 5.74 11.28
N CYS A 69 -0.94 6.15 10.74
CA CYS A 69 -2.12 5.29 10.66
C CYS A 69 -1.85 4.01 9.85
N ARG A 70 -1.17 4.09 8.70
CA ARG A 70 -0.78 2.89 7.92
C ARG A 70 0.13 1.95 8.72
N ARG A 71 1.07 2.47 9.50
CA ARG A 71 1.93 1.65 10.39
C ARG A 71 1.14 1.00 11.52
N LEU A 72 0.23 1.74 12.15
CA LEU A 72 -0.64 1.20 13.21
C LEU A 72 -1.59 0.14 12.66
N TYR A 73 -2.18 0.40 11.48
CA TYR A 73 -3.02 -0.57 10.78
C TYR A 73 -2.25 -1.86 10.50
N GLY A 74 -1.08 -1.77 9.84
CA GLY A 74 -0.27 -2.94 9.53
C GLY A 74 0.22 -3.71 10.75
N ARG A 75 0.51 -3.03 11.87
CA ARG A 75 1.01 -3.68 13.09
C ARG A 75 -0.09 -4.33 13.94
N TYR A 76 -1.27 -3.72 14.01
CA TYR A 76 -2.27 -4.06 15.03
C TYR A 76 -3.64 -4.44 14.48
N LEU A 77 -3.99 -4.05 13.25
CA LEU A 77 -5.35 -4.22 12.71
C LEU A 77 -5.41 -5.12 11.48
N ALA A 78 -4.37 -5.14 10.64
CA ALA A 78 -4.36 -5.93 9.43
C ALA A 78 -4.43 -7.44 9.74
N PRO A 79 -5.34 -8.20 9.13
CA PRO A 79 -5.40 -9.65 9.30
C PRO A 79 -4.17 -10.32 8.66
N THR A 80 -3.83 -11.52 9.13
CA THR A 80 -2.82 -12.34 8.46
C THR A 80 -3.32 -12.76 7.08
N SER A 81 -2.42 -12.78 6.09
CA SER A 81 -2.77 -13.21 4.75
C SER A 81 -2.84 -14.73 4.70
N LYS A 82 -4.04 -15.27 4.46
CA LYS A 82 -4.21 -16.72 4.25
C LYS A 82 -3.38 -17.21 3.06
N HIS A 83 -3.26 -16.42 1.99
CA HIS A 83 -2.40 -16.75 0.85
C HIS A 83 -0.93 -16.91 1.26
N LEU A 84 -0.46 -16.12 2.23
CA LEU A 84 0.90 -16.28 2.74
C LEU A 84 1.03 -17.56 3.56
N GLU A 85 0.07 -17.87 4.43
CA GLU A 85 0.05 -19.12 5.21
C GLU A 85 0.04 -20.34 4.30
N ASP A 86 -0.85 -20.38 3.31
CA ASP A 86 -0.94 -21.44 2.31
C ASP A 86 0.41 -21.57 1.57
N ARG A 87 1.02 -20.44 1.17
CA ARG A 87 2.29 -20.47 0.43
C ARG A 87 3.47 -20.95 1.27
N LEU A 88 3.51 -20.61 2.55
CA LEU A 88 4.53 -21.12 3.48
C LEU A 88 4.42 -22.65 3.62
N ALA A 89 3.21 -23.16 3.78
CA ALA A 89 2.98 -24.61 3.85
C ALA A 89 3.40 -25.33 2.56
N GLU A 90 3.14 -24.74 1.39
CA GLU A 90 3.61 -25.31 0.11
C GLU A 90 5.14 -25.34 -0.02
N ILE A 91 5.83 -24.30 0.49
CA ILE A 91 7.30 -24.23 0.50
C ILE A 91 7.87 -25.27 1.46
N GLU A 92 7.32 -25.38 2.67
CA GLU A 92 7.77 -26.37 3.67
C GLU A 92 7.55 -27.81 3.17
N ALA A 93 6.49 -28.05 2.41
CA ALA A 93 6.22 -29.35 1.78
C ALA A 93 7.10 -29.65 0.55
N GLY A 94 7.96 -28.72 0.12
CA GLY A 94 8.79 -28.89 -1.09
C GLY A 94 7.97 -29.00 -2.37
N LYS A 95 6.75 -28.45 -2.39
CA LYS A 95 5.77 -28.65 -3.48
C LYS A 95 6.33 -28.29 -4.87
N PHE A 96 7.27 -27.35 -4.93
CA PHE A 96 7.84 -26.84 -6.18
C PHE A 96 9.32 -27.21 -6.38
N ASP A 97 9.91 -28.05 -5.52
CA ASP A 97 11.35 -28.35 -5.56
C ASP A 97 11.76 -28.98 -6.89
N THR A 98 10.98 -29.96 -7.37
CA THR A 98 11.22 -30.64 -8.66
C THR A 98 11.16 -29.65 -9.83
N GLU A 99 10.09 -28.85 -9.92
CA GLU A 99 9.92 -27.88 -11.00
C GLU A 99 11.03 -26.81 -10.97
N LEU A 100 11.46 -26.38 -9.78
CA LEU A 100 12.58 -25.44 -9.61
C LEU A 100 13.92 -26.04 -10.03
N GLU A 101 14.20 -27.30 -9.69
CA GLU A 101 15.42 -27.99 -10.15
C GLU A 101 15.44 -28.20 -11.66
N GLU A 102 14.30 -28.49 -12.27
CA GLU A 102 14.17 -28.53 -13.73
C GLU A 102 14.49 -27.18 -14.35
N LEU A 103 13.89 -26.09 -13.83
CA LEU A 103 14.15 -24.73 -14.31
C LEU A 103 15.63 -24.35 -14.19
N LYS A 104 16.31 -24.71 -13.08
CA LYS A 104 17.74 -24.41 -12.89
C LYS A 104 18.65 -25.13 -13.88
N ARG A 105 18.24 -26.29 -14.39
CA ARG A 105 19.02 -27.11 -15.33
C ARG A 105 18.75 -26.79 -16.79
N MET A 106 17.67 -26.06 -17.10
CA MET A 106 17.33 -25.65 -18.45
C MET A 106 18.38 -24.70 -19.03
N SER A 107 18.58 -24.79 -20.34
CA SER A 107 19.36 -23.82 -21.09
C SER A 107 18.66 -22.46 -21.15
N GLU A 108 19.43 -21.40 -21.44
CA GLU A 108 18.88 -20.05 -21.60
C GLU A 108 17.79 -19.99 -22.68
N ASP A 109 17.98 -20.67 -23.80
CA ASP A 109 17.01 -20.71 -24.90
C ASP A 109 15.68 -21.37 -24.47
N GLU A 110 15.74 -22.45 -23.71
CA GLU A 110 14.56 -23.12 -23.17
C GLU A 110 13.84 -22.25 -22.13
N LEU A 111 14.58 -21.57 -21.26
CA LEU A 111 14.02 -20.63 -20.28
C LEU A 111 13.32 -19.46 -20.97
N ARG A 112 13.93 -18.89 -22.02
CA ARG A 112 13.32 -17.81 -22.82
C ARG A 112 12.03 -18.26 -23.48
N ARG A 113 12.01 -19.46 -24.06
CA ARG A 113 10.79 -20.03 -24.65
C ARG A 113 9.68 -20.23 -23.60
N ARG A 114 10.01 -20.89 -22.47
CA ARG A 114 9.04 -21.14 -21.39
C ARG A 114 8.50 -19.84 -20.79
N TYR A 115 9.33 -18.81 -20.67
CA TYR A 115 8.88 -17.48 -20.24
C TYR A 115 7.92 -16.84 -21.24
N ALA A 116 8.17 -16.97 -22.54
CA ALA A 116 7.28 -16.43 -23.58
C ALA A 116 5.93 -17.16 -23.64
N GLU A 117 5.92 -18.47 -23.36
CA GLU A 117 4.73 -19.33 -23.33
C GLU A 117 3.95 -19.28 -22.02
N ARG A 118 4.43 -18.52 -21.01
CA ARG A 118 3.77 -18.44 -19.71
C ARG A 118 2.36 -17.86 -19.85
N ASP A 119 1.45 -18.34 -19.02
CA ASP A 119 0.16 -17.69 -18.86
C ASP A 119 0.37 -16.28 -18.29
N ILE A 120 -0.19 -15.27 -18.96
CA ILE A 120 -0.10 -13.88 -18.53
C ILE A 120 -1.41 -13.58 -17.85
N GLU A 121 -1.37 -13.38 -16.53
CA GLU A 121 -2.54 -12.89 -15.79
C GLU A 121 -3.10 -11.66 -16.51
N PRO A 122 -4.42 -11.61 -16.79
CA PRO A 122 -5.01 -10.46 -17.43
C PRO A 122 -4.65 -9.22 -16.63
N ALA A 123 -4.19 -8.17 -17.31
CA ALA A 123 -3.99 -6.89 -16.67
C ALA A 123 -5.29 -6.53 -15.94
N TYR A 124 -5.21 -6.17 -14.65
CA TYR A 124 -6.35 -5.70 -13.88
C TYR A 124 -6.96 -4.50 -14.62
N THR A 125 -7.97 -4.75 -15.44
CA THR A 125 -8.89 -3.73 -15.93
C THR A 125 -9.69 -3.29 -14.73
N LYS A 126 -9.31 -2.13 -14.17
CA LYS A 126 -10.14 -1.38 -13.23
C LYS A 126 -11.47 -0.99 -13.89
#